data_AF-A0A6A4W241-F1
#
_entry.id   AF-A0A6A4W241-F1
#
_cell.length_a   1.000
_cell.length_b   1.000
_cell.length_c   1.000
_cell.angle_alpha   90.00
_cell.angle_beta   90.00
_cell.angle_gamma   90.00
#
_symmetry.space_group_name_H-M   'P 1'
#
loop_
_entity.id
_entity.type
_entity.pdbx_description
1 polymer ?
#
loop_
_entity_poly.entity_id
_entity_poly.type
_entity_poly.pdbx_seq_one_letter_code
_entity_poly.pdbx_strand_id
1 'polypeptide(L)'
;MDMYSHLTEEQGANFCTYETFRKALREANVSFTRLGSEECDMCKAYSLHIKECHVDAECQVCSDHGTHLKNAEESRRAYQKDRDRVAGEDETLVSVDMMRVTVLPILPHKDLALKTVTVKFLEKGHTSMSADAVHQVVNKFLSKKNEVADFQDFVEACAHASDVVEMAATDFRDISSGISASRLKKLAGEDLRPTLRKMRAIQARRGEHRLFMKESHEQPTWKAYEITKVTFDEMEQPPRRKVERGVNRDKLDKIKSRLAPLMKPHKRAFWLGLEGKNVRDLNG
;
A
#
# COMPACT_ATOMS: atom_id res chain seq x y z
N MET A 1 41.82 -5.19 12.47
CA MET A 1 41.17 -6.31 11.76
C MET A 1 39.71 -5.94 11.63
N ASP A 2 39.19 -5.76 10.42
CA ASP A 2 37.80 -5.31 10.26
C ASP A 2 36.82 -6.48 10.47
N MET A 3 35.58 -6.18 10.82
CA MET A 3 34.55 -7.18 11.11
C MET A 3 34.28 -8.13 9.92
N TYR A 4 34.51 -7.67 8.69
CA TYR A 4 34.32 -8.45 7.46
C TYR A 4 35.43 -9.50 7.29
N SER A 5 36.68 -9.13 7.59
CA SER A 5 37.83 -10.04 7.56
C SER A 5 37.69 -11.19 8.57
N HIS A 6 37.18 -10.93 9.78
CA HIS A 6 36.92 -11.96 10.79
C HIS A 6 35.77 -12.90 10.40
N LEU A 7 34.71 -12.37 9.76
CA LEU A 7 33.58 -13.17 9.25
C LEU A 7 33.98 -14.10 8.11
N THR A 8 34.84 -13.64 7.20
CA THR A 8 35.39 -14.48 6.12
C THR A 8 36.32 -15.59 6.63
N GLU A 9 37.04 -15.34 7.73
CA GLU A 9 37.91 -16.33 8.37
C GLU A 9 37.13 -17.37 9.17
N GLU A 10 36.05 -16.99 9.86
CA GLU A 10 35.24 -17.92 10.67
C GLU A 10 34.22 -18.74 9.87
N GLN A 11 33.65 -18.21 8.79
CA GLN A 11 32.54 -18.85 8.06
C GLN A 11 32.89 -19.30 6.64
N GLY A 12 34.11 -19.01 6.17
CA GLY A 12 34.53 -19.23 4.78
C GLY A 12 33.84 -18.28 3.79
N ALA A 13 34.27 -18.28 2.54
CA ALA A 13 33.81 -17.35 1.50
C ALA A 13 32.34 -17.51 1.03
N ASN A 14 31.55 -18.38 1.68
CA ASN A 14 30.21 -18.79 1.24
C ASN A 14 29.14 -18.52 2.30
N PHE A 15 28.93 -17.25 2.67
CA PHE A 15 27.83 -16.84 3.54
C PHE A 15 26.90 -15.81 2.86
N CYS A 16 25.62 -15.84 3.22
CA CYS A 16 24.61 -14.97 2.66
C CYS A 16 24.71 -13.56 3.24
N THR A 17 25.48 -12.68 2.58
CA THR A 17 25.48 -11.25 2.91
C THR A 17 24.12 -10.61 2.63
N TYR A 18 23.80 -9.51 3.31
CA TYR A 18 22.60 -8.71 3.01
C TYR A 18 22.51 -8.30 1.53
N GLU A 19 23.63 -7.93 0.90
CA GLU A 19 23.63 -7.52 -0.51
C GLU A 19 23.41 -8.72 -1.44
N THR A 20 23.99 -9.88 -1.15
CA THR A 20 23.73 -11.13 -1.89
C THR A 20 22.25 -11.53 -1.79
N PHE A 21 21.68 -11.45 -0.58
CA PHE A 21 20.27 -11.70 -0.32
C PHE A 21 19.36 -10.75 -1.11
N ARG A 22 19.61 -9.44 -0.99
CA ARG A 22 18.86 -8.38 -1.66
C ARG A 22 18.93 -8.51 -3.19
N LYS A 23 20.10 -8.82 -3.74
CA LYS A 23 20.29 -9.01 -5.19
C LYS A 23 19.52 -10.22 -5.70
N ALA A 24 19.60 -11.36 -5.03
CA ALA A 24 18.88 -12.56 -5.42
C ALA A 24 17.36 -12.37 -5.41
N LEU A 25 16.84 -11.67 -4.40
CA LEU A 25 15.41 -11.33 -4.32
C LEU A 25 15.00 -10.38 -5.45
N ARG A 26 15.80 -9.33 -5.72
CA ARG A 26 15.54 -8.40 -6.83
C ARG A 26 15.49 -9.13 -8.18
N GLU A 27 16.44 -10.02 -8.44
CA GLU A 27 16.47 -10.83 -9.66
C GLU A 27 15.28 -11.80 -9.75
N ALA A 28 14.75 -12.23 -8.61
CA ALA A 28 13.51 -12.98 -8.53
C ALA A 28 12.26 -12.10 -8.66
N ASN A 29 12.35 -10.78 -8.91
CA ASN A 29 11.23 -9.83 -8.83
C ASN A 29 10.51 -9.84 -7.48
N VAL A 30 11.27 -10.08 -6.40
CA VAL A 30 10.87 -9.84 -5.02
C VAL A 30 11.56 -8.58 -4.53
N SER A 31 10.77 -7.55 -4.28
CA SER A 31 11.25 -6.34 -3.61
C SER A 31 10.70 -6.32 -2.19
N PHE A 32 11.55 -6.09 -1.20
CA PHE A 32 11.06 -5.49 0.04
C PHE A 32 10.63 -4.07 -0.32
N THR A 33 9.35 -3.76 -0.08
CA THR A 33 8.92 -2.36 -0.09
C THR A 33 9.78 -1.65 0.94
N ARG A 34 10.67 -0.76 0.50
CA ARG A 34 11.32 0.17 1.42
C ARG A 34 10.19 0.97 2.05
N LEU A 35 10.03 0.89 3.35
CA LEU A 35 9.05 1.72 4.07
C LEU A 35 9.56 3.17 4.21
N GLY A 36 10.36 3.64 3.24
CA GLY A 36 11.03 4.93 3.30
C GLY A 36 10.03 6.03 3.04
N SER A 37 10.33 7.24 3.53
CA SER A 37 9.74 8.48 3.04
C SER A 37 9.74 8.43 1.51
N GLU A 38 8.58 8.17 0.92
CA GLU A 38 8.50 8.06 -0.53
C GLU A 38 8.90 9.40 -1.11
N GLU A 39 10.08 9.46 -1.74
CA GLU A 39 10.38 10.58 -2.62
C GLU A 39 9.31 10.56 -3.70
N CYS A 40 8.50 11.61 -3.76
CA CYS A 40 7.45 11.71 -4.76
C CYS A 40 8.05 11.60 -6.18
N ASP A 41 7.65 10.57 -6.93
CA ASP A 41 8.12 10.31 -8.29
C ASP A 41 7.91 11.54 -9.20
N MET A 42 6.79 12.25 -9.03
CA MET A 42 6.49 13.47 -9.80
C MET A 42 7.40 14.64 -9.41
N CYS A 43 7.65 14.87 -8.11
CA CYS A 43 8.60 15.89 -7.67
C CYS A 43 10.03 15.57 -8.11
N LYS A 44 10.41 14.29 -8.10
CA LYS A 44 11.72 13.85 -8.59
C LYS A 44 11.86 14.09 -10.09
N ALA A 45 10.85 13.69 -10.87
CA ALA A 45 10.82 13.93 -12.31
C ALA A 45 10.88 15.43 -12.63
N TYR A 46 10.12 16.26 -11.91
CA TYR A 46 10.16 17.71 -12.04
C TYR A 46 11.55 18.28 -11.71
N SER A 47 12.20 17.82 -10.63
CA SER A 47 13.53 18.30 -10.23
C SER A 47 14.63 18.02 -11.26
N LEU A 48 14.46 16.96 -12.06
CA LEU A 48 15.35 16.64 -13.18
C LEU A 48 14.98 17.49 -14.40
N HIS A 49 13.69 17.62 -14.68
CA HIS A 49 13.16 18.35 -15.82
C HIS A 49 13.49 19.86 -15.79
N ILE A 50 13.35 20.51 -14.62
CA ILE A 50 13.53 21.97 -14.49
C ILE A 50 14.95 22.44 -14.84
N LYS A 51 15.94 21.54 -14.85
CA LYS A 51 17.32 21.84 -15.24
C LYS A 51 17.47 22.14 -16.73
N GLU A 52 16.54 21.65 -17.54
CA GLU A 52 16.57 21.73 -19.01
C GLU A 52 15.27 22.36 -19.58
N CYS A 53 14.36 22.81 -18.71
CA CYS A 53 13.10 23.41 -19.13
C CYS A 53 13.29 24.90 -19.44
N HIS A 54 12.87 25.30 -20.65
CA HIS A 54 12.98 26.68 -21.12
C HIS A 54 11.63 27.31 -21.46
N VAL A 55 10.51 26.62 -21.19
CA VAL A 55 9.16 27.06 -21.58
C VAL A 55 8.16 26.75 -20.47
N ASP A 56 7.97 27.70 -19.55
CA ASP A 56 7.15 27.49 -18.35
C ASP A 56 5.64 27.38 -18.64
N ALA A 57 5.13 28.02 -19.71
CA ALA A 57 3.70 28.16 -19.94
C ALA A 57 3.03 26.97 -20.66
N GLU A 58 3.78 26.18 -21.45
CA GLU A 58 3.24 25.07 -22.24
C GLU A 58 3.81 23.70 -21.81
N CYS A 59 4.70 23.66 -20.82
CA CYS A 59 5.27 22.41 -20.38
C CYS A 59 4.29 21.60 -19.52
N GLN A 60 3.88 20.43 -20.04
CA GLN A 60 3.02 19.50 -19.33
C GLN A 60 3.62 19.04 -17.98
N VAL A 61 4.94 18.82 -17.92
CA VAL A 61 5.61 18.38 -16.68
C VAL A 61 5.53 19.46 -15.59
N CYS A 62 5.71 20.73 -15.96
CA CYS A 62 5.56 21.86 -15.05
C CYS A 62 4.11 22.01 -14.57
N SER A 63 3.14 21.89 -15.49
CA SER A 63 1.70 21.98 -15.18
C SER A 63 1.22 20.83 -14.28
N ASP A 64 1.64 19.60 -14.57
CA ASP A 64 1.34 18.42 -13.76
C ASP A 64 1.93 18.55 -12.36
N HIS A 65 3.18 19.04 -12.25
CA HIS A 65 3.83 19.28 -10.96
C HIS A 65 3.13 20.37 -10.14
N GLY A 66 2.74 21.49 -10.77
CA GLY A 66 1.98 22.55 -10.10
C GLY A 66 0.63 22.04 -9.57
N THR A 67 -0.07 21.25 -10.37
CA THR A 67 -1.33 20.59 -9.96
C THR A 67 -1.11 19.61 -8.80
N HIS A 68 -0.02 18.84 -8.85
CA HIS A 68 0.35 17.90 -7.81
C HIS A 68 0.64 18.60 -6.47
N LEU A 69 1.42 19.69 -6.46
CA LEU A 69 1.69 20.46 -5.24
C LEU A 69 0.43 21.05 -4.64
N LYS A 70 -0.45 21.64 -5.47
CA LYS A 70 -1.74 22.15 -5.02
C LYS A 70 -2.58 21.05 -4.36
N ASN A 71 -2.66 19.87 -4.97
CA ASN A 71 -3.38 18.73 -4.41
C ASN A 71 -2.77 18.26 -3.08
N ALA A 72 -1.44 18.28 -2.95
CA ALA A 72 -0.74 17.93 -1.71
C ALA A 72 -1.05 18.92 -0.59
N GLU A 73 -1.02 20.22 -0.87
CA GLU A 73 -1.37 21.28 0.08
C GLU A 73 -2.83 21.18 0.53
N GLU A 74 -3.77 21.01 -0.42
CA GLU A 74 -5.19 20.82 -0.12
C GLU A 74 -5.41 19.61 0.78
N SER A 75 -4.80 18.48 0.44
CA SER A 75 -4.89 17.24 1.22
C SER A 75 -4.32 17.41 2.62
N ARG A 76 -3.18 18.10 2.76
CA ARG A 76 -2.54 18.33 4.06
C ARG A 76 -3.38 19.23 4.96
N ARG A 77 -3.93 20.31 4.41
CA ARG A 77 -4.81 21.22 5.14
C ARG A 77 -6.11 20.52 5.55
N ALA A 78 -6.68 19.69 4.67
CA ALA A 78 -7.86 18.89 5.00
C ALA A 78 -7.57 17.88 6.13
N TYR A 79 -6.42 17.19 6.07
CA TYR A 79 -5.98 16.28 7.12
C TYR A 79 -5.77 16.99 8.47
N GLN A 80 -5.11 18.15 8.49
CA GLN A 80 -4.91 18.94 9.71
C GLN A 80 -6.24 19.40 10.30
N LYS A 81 -7.14 19.91 9.45
CA LYS A 81 -8.49 20.32 9.86
C LYS A 81 -9.27 19.16 10.48
N ASP A 82 -9.19 17.97 9.90
CA ASP A 82 -9.87 16.79 10.43
C ASP A 82 -9.24 16.29 11.74
N ARG A 83 -7.91 16.31 11.85
CA ARG A 83 -7.18 15.92 13.06
C ARG A 83 -7.57 16.79 14.26
N ASP A 84 -7.73 18.09 14.03
CA ASP A 84 -8.01 19.07 15.08
C ASP A 84 -9.53 19.25 15.32
N ARG A 85 -10.38 18.54 14.55
CA ARG A 85 -11.85 18.58 14.67
C ARG A 85 -12.34 17.44 15.58
N VAL A 86 -13.33 17.75 16.42
CA VAL A 86 -14.13 16.73 17.11
C VAL A 86 -15.15 16.16 16.12
N ALA A 87 -15.03 14.87 15.79
CA ALA A 87 -16.01 14.17 14.97
C ALA A 87 -17.35 14.05 15.72
N GLY A 88 -18.47 14.10 14.99
CA GLY A 88 -19.78 13.83 15.57
C GLY A 88 -19.95 12.36 15.93
N GLU A 89 -20.87 12.03 16.84
CA GLU A 89 -21.14 10.66 17.30
C GLU A 89 -21.57 9.70 16.16
N ASP A 90 -22.07 10.24 15.04
CA ASP A 90 -22.56 9.49 13.88
C ASP A 90 -21.67 9.61 12.63
N GLU A 91 -20.45 10.14 12.77
CA GLU A 91 -19.49 10.33 11.69
C GLU A 91 -18.16 9.62 12.00
N THR A 92 -17.55 9.03 10.97
CA THR A 92 -16.18 8.54 11.04
C THR A 92 -15.39 9.09 9.87
N LEU A 93 -14.28 9.75 10.19
CA LEU A 93 -13.33 10.31 9.25
C LEU A 93 -12.07 9.44 9.25
N VAL A 94 -11.72 8.91 8.08
CA VAL A 94 -10.49 8.14 7.90
C VAL A 94 -9.68 8.79 6.79
N SER A 95 -8.42 9.10 7.09
CA SER A 95 -7.45 9.50 6.07
C SER A 95 -6.61 8.30 5.70
N VAL A 96 -6.43 8.08 4.40
CA VAL A 96 -5.68 6.94 3.89
C VAL A 96 -4.64 7.39 2.88
N ASP A 97 -3.50 6.72 2.91
CA ASP A 97 -2.51 6.80 1.84
C ASP A 97 -2.95 5.88 0.69
N MET A 98 -2.91 6.42 -0.53
CA MET A 98 -3.40 5.77 -1.74
C MET A 98 -2.56 4.58 -2.20
N MET A 99 -1.49 4.25 -1.49
CA MET A 99 -0.48 3.37 -2.04
C MET A 99 -0.95 1.95 -2.33
N ARG A 100 -1.81 1.30 -1.53
CA ARG A 100 -2.31 -0.04 -1.88
C ARG A 100 -3.71 -0.32 -1.31
N VAL A 101 -4.66 -0.43 -2.25
CA VAL A 101 -6.02 -0.99 -2.13
C VAL A 101 -7.03 -0.12 -1.37
N THR A 102 -8.03 0.39 -2.10
CA THR A 102 -9.25 0.93 -1.52
C THR A 102 -10.34 -0.15 -1.52
N VAL A 103 -10.74 -0.60 -0.34
CA VAL A 103 -12.04 -1.26 -0.17
C VAL A 103 -13.06 -0.15 0.02
N LEU A 104 -14.11 -0.09 -0.81
CA LEU A 104 -15.21 0.84 -0.56
C LEU A 104 -15.89 0.42 0.75
N PRO A 105 -15.90 1.29 1.78
CA PRO A 105 -16.57 0.94 3.02
C PRO A 105 -18.08 0.84 2.75
N ILE A 106 -18.66 -0.31 3.07
CA ILE A 106 -20.11 -0.50 3.18
C ILE A 106 -20.42 -0.40 4.67
N LEU A 107 -21.58 0.17 5.02
CA LEU A 107 -22.05 0.31 6.40
C LEU A 107 -23.22 -0.66 6.68
N PRO A 108 -22.98 -1.98 6.86
CA PRO A 108 -24.07 -2.94 6.99
C PRO A 108 -24.56 -3.13 8.44
N HIS A 109 -23.88 -2.57 9.46
CA HIS A 109 -24.22 -2.86 10.85
C HIS A 109 -25.33 -1.95 11.41
N LYS A 110 -26.49 -2.55 11.69
CA LYS A 110 -27.69 -1.85 12.20
C LYS A 110 -27.47 -1.19 13.56
N ASP A 111 -26.64 -1.79 14.41
CA ASP A 111 -26.42 -1.31 15.79
C ASP A 111 -25.36 -0.20 15.92
N LEU A 112 -24.67 0.17 14.83
CA LEU A 112 -23.81 1.35 14.83
C LEU A 112 -24.67 2.58 14.55
N ALA A 113 -24.53 3.67 15.33
CA ALA A 113 -25.16 4.95 15.02
C ALA A 113 -24.54 5.66 13.79
N LEU A 114 -23.44 5.12 13.26
CA LEU A 114 -22.65 5.67 12.17
C LEU A 114 -23.45 5.85 10.87
N LYS A 115 -23.72 7.10 10.49
CA LYS A 115 -24.45 7.42 9.27
C LYS A 115 -23.53 7.61 8.08
N THR A 116 -22.32 8.10 8.30
CA THR A 116 -21.40 8.42 7.20
C THR A 116 -19.96 7.99 7.51
N VAL A 117 -19.32 7.40 6.52
CA VAL A 117 -17.87 7.17 6.51
C VAL A 117 -17.29 7.97 5.38
N THR A 118 -16.37 8.88 5.69
CA THR A 118 -15.64 9.62 4.69
C THR A 118 -14.20 9.14 4.66
N VAL A 119 -13.76 8.69 3.49
CA VAL A 119 -12.36 8.31 3.24
C VAL A 119 -11.73 9.41 2.40
N LYS A 120 -10.71 10.06 2.96
CA LYS A 120 -9.93 11.08 2.27
C LYS A 120 -8.61 10.49 1.80
N PHE A 121 -8.32 10.67 0.52
CA PHE A 121 -7.10 10.24 -0.12
C PHE A 121 -6.08 11.36 -0.06
N LEU A 122 -4.91 11.05 0.45
CA LEU A 122 -3.78 11.97 0.47
C LEU A 122 -2.96 11.84 -0.81
N GLU A 123 -2.22 12.90 -1.14
CA GLU A 123 -1.36 12.92 -2.32
C GLU A 123 -0.09 12.08 -2.09
N LYS A 124 0.19 11.16 -3.01
CA LYS A 124 1.34 10.24 -2.94
C LYS A 124 2.65 11.01 -2.74
N GLY A 125 3.52 10.53 -1.85
CA GLY A 125 4.84 11.11 -1.59
C GLY A 125 4.83 12.43 -0.80
N HIS A 126 3.65 12.95 -0.43
CA HIS A 126 3.48 14.11 0.44
C HIS A 126 2.75 13.79 1.76
N THR A 127 2.55 12.50 2.01
CA THR A 127 2.00 11.98 3.26
C THR A 127 3.12 11.92 4.29
N SER A 128 3.11 12.82 5.27
CA SER A 128 3.80 12.58 6.55
C SER A 128 2.75 12.13 7.56
N MET A 129 2.54 10.82 7.66
CA MET A 129 1.63 10.17 8.59
C MET A 129 2.37 9.61 9.80
N SER A 130 1.63 9.30 10.87
CA SER A 130 2.18 8.67 12.07
C SER A 130 2.84 7.32 11.79
N ALA A 131 2.34 6.57 10.81
CA ALA A 131 2.92 5.30 10.38
C ALA A 131 4.36 5.45 9.84
N ASP A 132 4.72 6.61 9.27
CA ASP A 132 6.05 6.84 8.72
C ASP A 132 7.13 6.84 9.81
N ALA A 133 6.79 7.27 11.02
CA ALA A 133 7.70 7.21 12.16
C ALA A 133 8.02 5.74 12.53
N VAL A 134 7.00 4.88 12.57
CA VAL A 134 7.17 3.44 12.81
C VAL A 134 8.03 2.82 11.70
N HIS A 135 7.72 3.12 10.45
CA HIS A 135 8.46 2.65 9.29
C HIS A 135 9.95 3.05 9.31
N GLN A 136 10.27 4.28 9.71
CA GLN A 136 11.65 4.74 9.86
C GLN A 136 12.42 3.92 10.90
N VAL A 137 11.78 3.60 12.03
CA VAL A 137 12.39 2.77 13.09
C VAL A 137 12.63 1.35 12.57
N VAL A 138 11.66 0.72 11.90
CA VAL A 138 11.79 -0.61 11.29
C VAL A 138 12.96 -0.63 10.29
N ASN A 139 13.02 0.34 9.36
CA ASN A 139 14.09 0.40 8.37
C ASN A 139 15.47 0.59 9.02
N LYS A 140 15.57 1.44 10.05
CA LYS A 140 16.82 1.66 10.79
C LYS A 140 17.26 0.38 11.50
N PHE A 141 16.33 -0.35 12.11
CA PHE A 141 16.62 -1.63 12.74
C PHE A 141 17.12 -2.65 11.73
N LEU A 142 16.40 -2.84 10.62
CA LEU A 142 16.81 -3.75 9.54
C LEU A 142 18.16 -3.38 8.92
N SER A 143 18.46 -2.09 8.76
CA SER A 143 19.76 -1.64 8.22
C SER A 143 20.94 -1.92 9.14
N LYS A 144 20.69 -2.00 10.45
CA LYS A 144 21.71 -2.31 11.46
C LYS A 144 21.83 -3.82 11.71
N LYS A 145 20.82 -4.58 11.32
CA LYS A 145 20.81 -6.04 11.47
C LYS A 145 21.65 -6.63 10.34
N ASN A 146 22.81 -7.19 10.69
CA ASN A 146 23.76 -7.77 9.73
C ASN A 146 23.17 -8.96 8.96
N GLU A 147 22.16 -9.63 9.53
CA GLU A 147 21.54 -10.85 8.98
C GLU A 147 20.01 -10.72 8.99
N VAL A 148 19.42 -10.23 7.90
CA VAL A 148 17.98 -10.27 7.64
C VAL A 148 17.74 -11.34 6.58
N ALA A 149 17.27 -12.52 6.98
CA ALA A 149 17.23 -13.70 6.14
C ALA A 149 15.86 -14.39 6.11
N ASP A 150 14.98 -14.17 7.10
CA ASP A 150 13.64 -14.76 7.15
C ASP A 150 12.54 -13.77 7.58
N PHE A 151 11.30 -14.26 7.66
CA PHE A 151 10.16 -13.46 8.09
C PHE A 151 10.23 -13.07 9.57
N GLN A 152 10.82 -13.91 10.42
CA GLN A 152 10.95 -13.63 11.85
C GLN A 152 11.84 -12.40 12.09
N ASP A 153 12.89 -12.23 11.27
CA ASP A 153 13.74 -11.04 11.34
C ASP A 153 12.96 -9.74 11.08
N PHE A 154 11.92 -9.80 10.25
CA PHE A 154 11.02 -8.68 9.99
C PHE A 154 10.02 -8.47 11.15
N VAL A 155 9.45 -9.55 11.69
CA VAL A 155 8.56 -9.49 12.86
C VAL A 155 9.27 -8.84 14.05
N GLU A 156 10.52 -9.23 14.33
CA GLU A 156 11.36 -8.63 15.38
C GLU A 156 11.61 -7.13 15.14
N ALA A 157 11.89 -6.74 13.89
CA ALA A 157 12.10 -5.35 13.54
C ALA A 157 10.84 -4.50 13.75
N CYS A 158 9.67 -5.06 13.40
CA CYS A 158 8.38 -4.42 13.64
C CYS A 158 8.06 -4.33 15.13
N ALA A 159 8.28 -5.41 15.90
CA ALA A 159 8.04 -5.45 17.34
C ALA A 159 8.95 -4.48 18.12
N HIS A 160 10.12 -4.16 17.57
CA HIS A 160 10.98 -3.11 18.13
C HIS A 160 10.42 -1.70 17.91
N ALA A 161 9.60 -1.50 16.87
CA ALA A 161 9.06 -0.20 16.52
C ALA A 161 7.70 0.08 17.14
N SER A 162 6.86 -0.94 17.35
CA SER A 162 5.51 -0.81 17.93
C SER A 162 4.95 -2.17 18.37
N ASP A 163 3.73 -2.16 18.91
CA ASP A 163 2.95 -3.38 19.15
C ASP A 163 2.50 -3.95 17.80
N VAL A 164 2.91 -5.19 17.51
CA VAL A 164 2.65 -5.84 16.22
C VAL A 164 1.74 -7.04 16.42
N VAL A 165 0.77 -7.17 15.51
CA VAL A 165 -0.07 -8.36 15.38
C VAL A 165 0.31 -9.07 14.09
N GLU A 166 0.77 -10.31 14.18
CA GLU A 166 0.96 -11.17 13.03
C GLU A 166 -0.40 -11.64 12.52
N MET A 167 -0.71 -11.35 11.25
CA MET A 167 -2.00 -11.68 10.66
C MET A 167 -1.96 -13.04 9.96
N ALA A 168 -2.91 -13.92 10.29
CA ALA A 168 -3.14 -15.18 9.61
C ALA A 168 -4.05 -15.01 8.38
N ALA A 169 -4.07 -16.00 7.48
CA ALA A 169 -4.98 -15.99 6.33
C ALA A 169 -6.45 -15.79 6.76
N THR A 170 -6.85 -16.37 7.89
CA THR A 170 -8.21 -16.31 8.45
C THR A 170 -8.64 -14.94 8.98
N ASP A 171 -7.70 -13.99 9.09
CA ASP A 171 -7.99 -12.59 9.45
C ASP A 171 -8.48 -11.78 8.25
N PHE A 172 -8.28 -12.30 7.03
CA PHE A 172 -8.72 -11.68 5.80
C PHE A 172 -10.03 -12.28 5.29
N ARG A 173 -10.80 -11.47 4.56
CA ARG A 173 -12.04 -11.90 3.89
C ARG A 173 -11.89 -11.85 2.38
N ASP A 174 -12.57 -12.75 1.70
CA ASP A 174 -12.67 -12.75 0.25
C ASP A 174 -13.82 -11.86 -0.21
N ILE A 175 -13.48 -10.60 -0.47
CA ILE A 175 -14.44 -9.59 -0.91
C ILE A 175 -14.63 -9.70 -2.43
N SER A 176 -15.84 -10.01 -2.86
CA SER A 176 -16.22 -9.97 -4.27
C SER A 176 -16.51 -8.52 -4.70
N SER A 177 -16.25 -8.19 -5.97
CA SER A 177 -16.58 -6.86 -6.46
C SER A 177 -18.10 -6.71 -6.61
N GLY A 178 -18.68 -5.80 -5.82
CA GLY A 178 -20.06 -5.36 -5.96
C GLY A 178 -20.29 -4.37 -7.11
N ILE A 179 -19.26 -4.00 -7.86
CA ILE A 179 -19.34 -2.97 -8.91
C ILE A 179 -19.79 -3.59 -10.24
N SER A 180 -20.78 -2.96 -10.88
CA SER A 180 -21.29 -3.32 -12.19
C SER A 180 -20.37 -2.83 -13.31
N ALA A 181 -19.74 -3.78 -14.01
CA ALA A 181 -18.88 -3.49 -15.15
C ALA A 181 -19.64 -2.82 -16.31
N SER A 182 -20.91 -3.16 -16.54
CA SER A 182 -21.73 -2.55 -17.59
C SER A 182 -22.03 -1.08 -17.29
N ARG A 183 -22.37 -0.76 -16.04
CA ARG A 183 -22.59 0.63 -15.57
C ARG A 183 -21.30 1.44 -15.68
N LEU A 184 -20.16 0.87 -15.27
CA LEU A 184 -18.84 1.51 -15.46
C LEU A 184 -18.51 1.76 -16.93
N LYS A 185 -18.82 0.82 -17.83
CA LYS A 185 -18.54 0.98 -19.27
C LYS A 185 -19.40 2.08 -19.88
N LYS A 186 -20.67 2.20 -19.47
CA LYS A 186 -21.56 3.29 -19.91
C LYS A 186 -20.99 4.65 -19.48
N LEU A 187 -20.62 4.79 -18.21
CA LEU A 187 -19.99 6.00 -17.69
C LEU A 187 -18.67 6.33 -18.40
N ALA A 188 -17.89 5.31 -18.79
CA ALA A 188 -16.67 5.51 -19.56
C ALA A 188 -16.92 6.11 -20.94
N GLY A 189 -18.01 5.73 -21.61
CA GLY A 189 -18.41 6.30 -22.91
C GLY A 189 -18.83 7.77 -22.83
N GLU A 190 -19.21 8.23 -21.64
CA GLU A 190 -19.63 9.61 -21.36
C GLU A 190 -18.52 10.45 -20.71
N ASP A 191 -17.30 9.92 -20.56
CA ASP A 191 -16.19 10.50 -19.76
C ASP A 191 -16.56 10.82 -18.29
N LEU A 192 -17.57 10.12 -17.76
CA LEU A 192 -18.06 10.25 -16.38
C LEU A 192 -17.58 9.11 -15.48
N ARG A 193 -16.59 8.32 -15.92
CA ARG A 193 -16.12 7.17 -15.13
C ARG A 193 -15.41 7.64 -13.86
N PRO A 194 -15.82 7.17 -12.66
CA PRO A 194 -15.08 7.45 -11.44
C PRO A 194 -13.78 6.64 -11.44
N THR A 195 -12.65 7.31 -11.71
CA THR A 195 -11.32 6.71 -11.69
C THR A 195 -10.59 7.05 -10.41
N LEU A 196 -9.84 6.10 -9.83
CA LEU A 196 -9.01 6.32 -8.64
C LEU A 196 -8.11 7.56 -8.77
N ARG A 197 -7.56 7.81 -9.96
CA ARG A 197 -6.72 9.00 -10.26
C ARG A 197 -7.43 10.34 -9.97
N LYS A 198 -8.76 10.38 -10.12
CA LYS A 198 -9.58 11.58 -9.88
C LYS A 198 -10.17 11.61 -8.46
N MET A 199 -10.06 10.54 -7.67
CA MET A 199 -10.68 10.45 -6.34
C MET A 199 -9.81 11.15 -5.29
N ARG A 200 -10.37 12.18 -4.63
CA ARG A 200 -9.74 12.86 -3.47
C ARG A 200 -10.46 12.58 -2.17
N ALA A 201 -11.77 12.46 -2.23
CA ALA A 201 -12.55 11.92 -1.13
C ALA A 201 -13.64 11.01 -1.68
N ILE A 202 -13.95 9.96 -0.94
CA ILE A 202 -15.17 9.18 -1.13
C ILE A 202 -15.97 9.18 0.16
N GLN A 203 -17.28 9.03 0.04
CA GLN A 203 -18.17 8.92 1.17
C GLN A 203 -19.16 7.79 0.95
N ALA A 204 -19.28 6.95 1.97
CA ALA A 204 -20.36 5.99 2.10
C ALA A 204 -21.40 6.58 3.05
N ARG A 205 -22.68 6.46 2.67
CA ARG A 205 -23.81 6.96 3.45
C ARG A 205 -24.76 5.82 3.73
N ARG A 206 -25.19 5.70 4.98
CA ARG A 206 -26.13 4.66 5.42
C ARG A 206 -27.42 4.74 4.61
N GLY A 207 -27.87 3.59 4.09
CA GLY A 207 -29.08 3.47 3.30
C GLY A 207 -28.96 3.96 1.85
N GLU A 208 -27.76 4.40 1.43
CA GLU A 208 -27.53 4.85 0.05
C GLU A 208 -26.60 3.89 -0.69
N HIS A 209 -27.08 3.32 -1.80
CA HIS A 209 -26.33 2.40 -2.66
C HIS A 209 -25.50 3.13 -3.73
N ARG A 210 -24.98 4.32 -3.40
CA ARG A 210 -24.27 5.21 -4.32
C ARG A 210 -22.87 5.49 -3.80
N LEU A 211 -21.90 5.53 -4.71
CA LEU A 211 -20.57 6.04 -4.41
C LEU A 211 -20.60 7.57 -4.48
N PHE A 212 -20.34 8.24 -3.36
CA PHE A 212 -20.13 9.68 -3.34
C PHE A 212 -18.64 9.98 -3.47
N MET A 213 -18.27 10.89 -4.37
CA MET A 213 -16.89 11.22 -4.66
C MET A 213 -16.68 12.73 -4.79
N LYS A 214 -15.49 13.19 -4.38
CA LYS A 214 -14.94 14.51 -4.70
C LYS A 214 -13.62 14.38 -5.46
N GLU A 215 -13.39 15.33 -6.37
CA GLU A 215 -12.16 15.46 -7.15
C GLU A 215 -11.17 16.47 -6.55
N SER A 216 -11.60 17.22 -5.53
CA SER A 216 -10.77 18.08 -4.70
C SER A 216 -11.31 18.06 -3.26
N HIS A 217 -10.43 18.25 -2.28
CA HIS A 217 -10.84 18.37 -0.87
C HIS A 217 -11.64 19.65 -0.58
N GLU A 218 -11.51 20.67 -1.43
CA GLU A 218 -12.25 21.93 -1.34
C GLU A 218 -13.62 21.88 -2.04
N GLN A 219 -13.88 20.88 -2.88
CA GLN A 219 -15.11 20.80 -3.65
C GLN A 219 -16.33 20.80 -2.69
N PRO A 220 -17.30 21.73 -2.84
CA PRO A 220 -18.41 21.85 -1.88
C PRO A 220 -19.42 20.70 -2.02
N THR A 221 -19.59 20.18 -3.25
CA THR A 221 -20.59 19.17 -3.59
C THR A 221 -19.97 17.79 -3.80
N TRP A 222 -20.78 16.75 -3.66
CA TRP A 222 -20.41 15.36 -3.94
C TRP A 222 -20.98 14.92 -5.29
N LYS A 223 -20.16 14.29 -6.13
CA LYS A 223 -20.64 13.55 -7.31
C LYS A 223 -21.13 12.18 -6.84
N ALA A 224 -22.36 11.80 -7.21
CA ALA A 224 -22.96 10.52 -6.82
C ALA A 224 -22.99 9.56 -8.02
N TYR A 225 -22.48 8.35 -7.82
CA TYR A 225 -22.40 7.32 -8.85
C TYR A 225 -23.18 6.07 -8.45
N GLU A 226 -24.14 5.67 -9.27
CA GLU A 226 -24.86 4.42 -9.11
C GLU A 226 -24.13 3.31 -9.88
N ILE A 227 -23.16 2.67 -9.22
CA ILE A 227 -22.27 1.69 -9.85
C ILE A 227 -22.38 0.29 -9.25
N THR A 228 -23.17 0.10 -8.21
CA THR A 228 -23.38 -1.20 -7.56
C THR A 228 -24.20 -2.13 -8.48
N LYS A 229 -23.94 -3.44 -8.43
CA LYS A 229 -24.78 -4.45 -9.13
C LYS A 229 -26.11 -4.56 -8.40
N VAL A 230 -27.20 -4.75 -9.16
CA VAL A 230 -28.54 -4.97 -8.58
C VAL A 230 -28.59 -6.25 -7.73
N THR A 231 -27.78 -7.25 -8.09
CA THR A 231 -27.71 -8.54 -7.40
C THR A 231 -26.70 -8.55 -6.26
N PHE A 232 -26.07 -7.42 -5.93
CA PHE A 232 -25.09 -7.39 -4.86
C PHE A 232 -25.81 -7.29 -3.52
N ASP A 233 -25.67 -8.33 -2.70
CA ASP A 233 -26.17 -8.32 -1.34
C ASP A 233 -25.13 -7.67 -0.41
N GLU A 234 -25.46 -6.49 0.09
CA GLU A 234 -24.60 -5.73 1.01
C GLU A 234 -24.63 -6.28 2.43
N MET A 235 -25.63 -7.11 2.76
CA MET A 235 -25.77 -7.76 4.06
C MET A 235 -25.05 -9.10 4.13
N GLU A 236 -24.70 -9.68 2.97
CA GLU A 236 -23.93 -10.91 2.89
C GLU A 236 -22.50 -10.65 3.40
N GLN A 237 -22.13 -11.30 4.51
CA GLN A 237 -20.76 -11.19 5.01
C GLN A 237 -19.80 -11.96 4.09
N PRO A 238 -18.74 -11.32 3.58
CA PRO A 238 -17.79 -12.02 2.73
C PRO A 238 -17.11 -13.16 3.52
N PRO A 239 -16.93 -14.34 2.91
CA PRO A 239 -16.35 -15.48 3.60
C PRO A 239 -14.92 -15.16 4.06
N ARG A 240 -14.53 -15.69 5.21
CA ARG A 240 -13.14 -15.65 5.65
C ARG A 240 -12.29 -16.49 4.71
N ARG A 241 -11.08 -16.00 4.41
CA ARG A 241 -10.09 -16.79 3.71
C ARG A 241 -9.71 -18.01 4.53
N LYS A 242 -9.64 -19.16 3.88
CA LYS A 242 -9.27 -20.44 4.51
C LYS A 242 -7.83 -20.83 4.22
N VAL A 243 -7.28 -20.31 3.12
CA VAL A 243 -5.98 -20.70 2.61
C VAL A 243 -5.16 -19.47 2.30
N GLU A 244 -3.86 -19.57 2.58
CA GLU A 244 -2.89 -18.61 2.10
C GLU A 244 -2.84 -18.65 0.57
N ARG A 245 -2.70 -17.46 -0.03
CA ARG A 245 -2.47 -17.32 -1.47
C ARG A 245 -1.23 -18.08 -1.93
N GLY A 246 -0.22 -18.18 -1.07
CA GLY A 246 1.06 -18.82 -1.37
C GLY A 246 1.96 -17.97 -2.28
N VAL A 247 3.13 -18.54 -2.58
CA VAL A 247 4.18 -17.90 -3.38
C VAL A 247 4.26 -18.60 -4.73
N ASN A 248 4.50 -17.85 -5.80
CA ASN A 248 4.73 -18.44 -7.12
C ASN A 248 5.88 -19.46 -7.07
N ARG A 249 5.64 -20.68 -7.57
CA ARG A 249 6.59 -21.80 -7.51
C ARG A 249 7.94 -21.47 -8.14
N ASP A 250 7.94 -21.01 -9.39
CA ASP A 250 9.18 -20.73 -10.13
C ASP A 250 10.04 -19.66 -9.42
N LYS A 251 9.36 -18.67 -8.83
CA LYS A 251 9.99 -17.63 -8.02
C LYS A 251 10.63 -18.21 -6.77
N LEU A 252 9.89 -19.05 -6.06
CA LEU A 252 10.37 -19.70 -4.84
C LEU A 252 11.56 -20.63 -5.11
N ASP A 253 11.52 -21.40 -6.20
CA ASP A 253 12.60 -22.31 -6.57
C ASP A 253 13.88 -21.57 -6.95
N LYS A 254 13.77 -20.41 -7.63
CA LYS A 254 14.90 -19.51 -7.89
C LYS A 254 15.52 -18.97 -6.59
N ILE A 255 14.69 -18.61 -5.61
CA ILE A 255 15.16 -18.11 -4.32
C ILE A 255 15.85 -19.25 -3.54
N LYS A 256 15.20 -20.42 -3.47
CA LYS A 256 15.74 -21.60 -2.78
C LYS A 256 17.10 -22.01 -3.34
N SER A 257 17.21 -22.15 -4.66
CA SER A 257 18.47 -22.58 -5.30
C SER A 257 19.64 -21.62 -5.08
N ARG A 258 19.37 -20.31 -4.97
CA ARG A 258 20.42 -19.28 -4.83
C ARG A 258 20.76 -18.92 -3.40
N LEU A 259 19.75 -18.82 -2.52
CA LEU A 259 19.93 -18.31 -1.16
C LEU A 259 20.05 -19.41 -0.12
N ALA A 260 19.30 -20.51 -0.26
CA ALA A 260 19.32 -21.58 0.73
C ALA A 260 20.72 -22.18 0.97
N PRO A 261 21.62 -22.33 -0.02
CA PRO A 261 22.98 -22.82 0.20
C PRO A 261 23.87 -21.86 1.01
N LEU A 262 23.55 -20.56 0.99
CA LEU A 262 24.34 -19.50 1.62
C LEU A 262 23.83 -19.14 3.02
N MET A 263 22.64 -19.64 3.40
CA MET A 263 21.99 -19.34 4.67
C MET A 263 22.42 -20.29 5.78
N LYS A 264 22.44 -19.79 7.02
CA LYS A 264 22.62 -20.62 8.21
C LYS A 264 21.51 -21.69 8.28
N PRO A 265 21.78 -22.90 8.80
CA PRO A 265 20.82 -24.01 8.81
C PRO A 265 19.45 -23.65 9.40
N HIS A 266 19.42 -22.90 10.51
CA HIS A 266 18.17 -22.49 11.16
C HIS A 266 17.34 -21.50 10.32
N LYS A 267 17.99 -20.65 9.52
CA LYS A 267 17.32 -19.71 8.59
C LYS A 267 16.86 -20.38 7.30
N ARG A 268 17.59 -21.41 6.85
CA ARG A 268 17.26 -22.21 5.68
C ARG A 268 15.94 -22.97 5.85
N ALA A 269 15.64 -23.43 7.07
CA ALA A 269 14.42 -24.18 7.37
C ALA A 269 13.15 -23.44 6.96
N PHE A 270 13.09 -22.12 7.21
CA PHE A 270 11.97 -21.27 6.78
C PHE A 270 11.74 -21.37 5.27
N TRP A 271 12.76 -21.09 4.46
CA TRP A 271 12.64 -21.09 3.01
C TRP A 271 12.30 -22.45 2.44
N LEU A 272 12.90 -23.53 2.97
CA LEU A 272 12.61 -24.89 2.53
C LEU A 272 11.19 -25.34 2.87
N GLY A 273 10.66 -24.89 4.00
CA GLY A 273 9.28 -25.17 4.43
C GLY A 273 8.20 -24.45 3.62
N LEU A 274 8.57 -23.42 2.84
CA LEU A 274 7.61 -22.77 1.94
C LEU A 274 7.23 -23.67 0.77
N GLU A 275 5.93 -23.77 0.49
CA GLU A 275 5.40 -24.49 -0.66
C GLU A 275 5.05 -23.55 -1.81
N GLY A 276 5.63 -23.82 -2.98
CA GLY A 276 5.36 -23.07 -4.20
C GLY A 276 4.00 -23.46 -4.82
N LYS A 277 3.15 -22.47 -5.06
CA LYS A 277 1.84 -22.61 -5.71
C LYS A 277 1.85 -22.00 -7.12
N ASN A 278 0.96 -22.48 -7.98
CA ASN A 278 0.73 -21.90 -9.32
C ASN A 278 -0.13 -20.63 -9.23
N VAL A 279 0.42 -19.60 -8.59
CA VAL A 279 -0.23 -18.29 -8.44
C VAL A 279 0.45 -17.23 -9.28
N ARG A 280 -0.34 -16.33 -9.88
CA ARG A 280 0.18 -15.13 -10.56
C ARG A 280 0.70 -14.15 -9.52
N ASP A 281 1.76 -13.41 -9.86
CA ASP A 281 2.26 -12.30 -9.02
C ASP A 281 1.22 -11.17 -8.93
N LEU A 282 1.26 -10.37 -7.85
CA LEU A 282 0.33 -9.22 -7.70
C LEU A 282 0.66 -8.05 -8.63
N ASN A 283 1.87 -8.05 -9.20
CA ASN A 283 2.39 -6.96 -10.02
C ASN A 283 2.30 -7.27 -11.52
N GLY A 284 1.51 -8.27 -11.93
CA GLY A 284 1.34 -8.72 -13.31
C GLY A 284 -0.09 -8.57 -13.80
#